data_AF-A0A7L2Z729-F1
#
_entry.id   AF-A0A7L2Z729-F1
#
_cell.length_a   1.000
_cell.length_b   1.000
_cell.length_c   1.000
_cell.angle_alpha   90.00
_cell.angle_beta   90.00
_cell.angle_gamma   90.00
#
_symmetry.space_group_name_H-M   'P 1'
#
loop_
_entity.id
_entity.type
_entity.pdbx_description
1 polymer ?
#
loop_
_entity_poly.entity_id
_entity_poly.type
_entity_poly.pdbx_seq_one_letter_code
_entity_poly.pdbx_strand_id
1 'polypeptide(L)'
;GAFQKKGHSARILSPEEAERLAKDQVLVSEFKQLKLEKEAQKNWDLFYKRNSTNFFKDRHWTTREFEELKACREFADQKLTILEAGCGVGNCLFPLLEKDLNIFAYACDFSPRAVEYVKKNALYSTERCKVFQCDLTKDDLLEHIPADSVDVVTLIFVLSAIHPDKMHLVLKNIYKV
;
A
#
# COMPACT_ATOMS: atom_id res chain seq x y z
N GLY A 1 19.87 -26.13 6.78
CA GLY A 1 20.78 -25.26 6.01
C GLY A 1 20.53 -23.84 6.42
N ALA A 2 21.55 -23.14 6.93
CA ALA A 2 21.41 -21.78 7.42
C ALA A 2 21.35 -20.80 6.24
N PHE A 3 20.20 -20.14 6.06
CA PHE A 3 20.08 -18.97 5.18
C PHE A 3 20.92 -17.84 5.81
N GLN A 4 22.12 -17.60 5.28
CA GLN A 4 22.81 -16.34 5.53
C GLN A 4 22.04 -15.23 4.80
N LYS A 5 21.07 -14.63 5.51
CA LYS A 5 20.50 -13.35 5.09
C LYS A 5 21.65 -12.34 5.10
N LYS A 6 22.08 -11.88 3.92
CA LYS A 6 22.74 -10.57 3.82
C LYS A 6 21.71 -9.56 4.31
N GLY A 7 21.75 -9.23 5.59
CA GLY A 7 20.91 -8.18 6.15
C GLY A 7 21.10 -6.92 5.32
N HIS A 8 20.02 -6.21 5.01
CA HIS A 8 20.11 -4.87 4.46
C HIS A 8 21.00 -4.04 5.40
N SER A 9 22.23 -3.72 4.98
CA SER A 9 23.02 -2.76 5.71
C SER A 9 22.32 -1.41 5.54
N ALA A 10 21.86 -0.83 6.63
CA ALA A 10 21.35 0.53 6.61
C ALA A 10 22.44 1.40 5.97
N ARG A 11 22.07 2.13 4.91
CA ARG A 11 23.00 3.02 4.23
C ARG A 11 23.51 4.04 5.24
N ILE A 12 24.82 4.06 5.48
CA ILE A 12 25.46 5.08 6.29
C ILE A 12 25.60 6.33 5.43
N LEU A 13 25.13 7.46 5.93
CA LEU A 13 25.27 8.75 5.26
C LEU A 13 26.75 9.15 5.21
N SER A 14 27.18 9.73 4.09
CA SER A 14 28.50 10.39 4.07
C SER A 14 28.48 11.61 5.02
N PRO A 15 29.65 12.10 5.47
CA PRO A 15 29.71 13.33 6.28
C PRO A 15 29.00 14.51 5.62
N GLU A 16 29.11 14.66 4.30
CA GLU A 16 28.42 15.70 3.54
C GLU A 16 26.89 15.53 3.55
N GLU A 17 26.41 14.29 3.43
CA GLU A 17 24.97 13.98 3.47
C GLU A 17 24.38 14.21 4.86
N ALA A 18 25.13 13.83 5.90
CA ALA A 18 24.76 14.10 7.29
C ALA A 18 24.70 15.62 7.56
N GLU A 19 25.66 16.39 7.04
CA GLU A 19 25.67 17.83 7.16
C GLU A 19 24.50 18.48 6.41
N ARG A 20 24.19 18.01 5.19
CA ARG A 20 23.02 18.47 4.42
C ARG A 20 21.71 18.19 5.16
N LEU A 21 21.55 16.99 5.71
CA LEU A 21 20.37 16.63 6.50
C LEU A 21 20.24 17.49 7.76
N ALA A 22 21.34 17.75 8.47
CA ALA A 22 21.34 18.60 9.65
C ALA A 22 20.94 20.06 9.37
N LYS A 23 21.19 20.53 8.14
CA LYS A 23 20.79 21.87 7.66
C LYS A 23 19.32 21.93 7.20
N ASP A 24 18.67 20.80 6.97
CA ASP A 24 17.26 20.75 6.55
C ASP A 24 16.32 20.85 7.76
N GLN A 25 16.20 22.07 8.31
CA GLN A 25 15.34 22.36 9.47
C GLN A 25 14.07 23.13 9.08
N VAL A 26 13.81 23.30 7.79
CA VAL A 26 12.66 24.07 7.32
C VAL A 26 11.41 23.22 7.48
N LEU A 27 10.67 23.48 8.56
CA LEU A 27 9.38 22.87 8.78
C LEU A 27 8.28 23.67 8.08
N VAL A 28 7.27 22.95 7.58
CA VAL A 28 6.00 23.58 7.21
C VAL A 28 5.35 24.20 8.44
N SER A 29 4.70 25.37 8.31
CA SER A 29 4.03 26.01 9.43
C SER A 29 2.92 25.13 10.02
N GLU A 30 2.63 25.29 11.32
CA GLU A 30 1.57 24.55 12.01
C GLU A 30 0.22 24.65 11.27
N PHE A 31 -0.16 25.86 10.83
CA PHE A 31 -1.35 26.06 10.01
C PHE A 31 -1.35 25.20 8.74
N LYS A 32 -0.21 25.10 8.05
CA LYS A 32 -0.09 24.28 6.83
C LYS A 32 -0.13 22.79 7.15
N GLN A 33 0.51 22.34 8.23
CA GLN A 33 0.46 20.95 8.70
C GLN A 33 -0.99 20.53 8.97
N LEU A 34 -1.70 21.30 9.81
CA LEU A 34 -3.10 21.05 10.15
C LEU A 34 -4.00 21.06 8.92
N LYS A 35 -3.77 21.99 7.98
CA LYS A 35 -4.53 22.04 6.73
C LYS A 35 -4.28 20.80 5.85
N LEU A 36 -3.03 20.37 5.71
CA LEU A 36 -2.67 19.19 4.92
C LEU A 36 -3.31 17.91 5.49
N GLU A 37 -3.29 17.76 6.82
CA GLU A 37 -3.94 16.64 7.51
C GLU A 37 -5.46 16.67 7.33
N LYS A 38 -6.10 17.83 7.53
CA LYS A 38 -7.55 17.98 7.41
C LYS A 38 -8.03 17.75 5.96
N GLU A 39 -7.26 18.20 4.98
CA GLU A 39 -7.60 18.12 3.56
C GLU A 39 -6.96 16.91 2.85
N ALA A 40 -6.36 15.97 3.59
CA ALA A 40 -5.56 14.88 3.01
C ALA A 40 -6.32 14.07 1.94
N GLN A 41 -7.57 13.67 2.22
CA GLN A 41 -8.41 12.93 1.25
C GLN A 41 -8.63 13.72 -0.03
N LYS A 42 -8.98 15.01 0.11
CA LYS A 42 -9.20 15.91 -1.02
C LYS A 42 -7.92 16.10 -1.84
N ASN A 43 -6.78 16.23 -1.19
CA ASN A 43 -5.48 16.38 -1.86
C ASN A 43 -5.13 15.13 -2.67
N TRP A 44 -5.36 13.93 -2.12
CA TRP A 44 -5.21 12.68 -2.86
C TRP A 44 -6.21 12.57 -4.03
N ASP A 45 -7.50 12.88 -3.83
CA ASP A 45 -8.50 12.83 -4.91
C ASP A 45 -8.15 13.79 -6.06
N LEU A 46 -7.69 15.01 -5.73
CA LEU A 46 -7.22 15.99 -6.72
C LEU A 46 -5.96 15.53 -7.45
N PHE A 47 -5.05 14.86 -6.75
CA PHE A 47 -3.88 14.25 -7.36
C PHE A 47 -4.29 13.22 -8.41
N TYR A 48 -5.19 12.28 -8.08
CA TYR A 48 -5.70 11.30 -9.03
C TYR A 48 -6.47 11.95 -10.18
N LYS A 49 -7.25 13.01 -9.90
CA LYS A 49 -7.97 13.76 -10.94
C LYS A 49 -7.02 14.37 -11.97
N ARG A 50 -5.87 14.89 -11.51
CA ARG A 50 -4.89 15.56 -12.37
C ARG A 50 -4.03 14.57 -13.16
N ASN A 51 -3.69 13.43 -12.55
CA ASN A 51 -2.68 12.52 -13.07
C ASN A 51 -3.25 11.22 -13.67
N SER A 52 -4.53 10.94 -13.48
CA SER A 52 -5.22 9.74 -13.98
C SER A 52 -4.49 8.45 -13.57
N THR A 53 -4.15 7.59 -14.54
CA THR A 53 -3.60 6.24 -14.29
C THR A 53 -2.11 6.08 -14.61
N ASN A 54 -1.45 7.10 -15.20
CA ASN A 54 -0.16 6.92 -15.87
C ASN A 54 1.03 7.55 -15.11
N PHE A 55 0.86 7.82 -13.81
CA PHE A 55 1.85 8.54 -13.01
C PHE A 55 2.88 7.64 -12.32
N PHE A 56 2.53 6.38 -12.04
CA PHE A 56 3.47 5.36 -11.61
C PHE A 56 3.52 4.23 -12.64
N LYS A 57 4.69 3.60 -12.76
CA LYS A 57 4.86 2.41 -13.58
C LYS A 57 4.29 1.20 -12.85
N ASP A 58 3.81 0.24 -13.64
CA ASP A 58 3.40 -1.07 -13.15
C ASP A 58 4.57 -1.80 -12.49
N ARG A 59 4.30 -2.35 -11.30
CA ARG A 59 5.29 -3.01 -10.45
C ARG A 59 5.40 -4.48 -10.80
N HIS A 60 5.90 -4.77 -12.00
CA HIS A 60 6.12 -6.14 -12.45
C HIS A 60 7.25 -6.87 -11.69
N TRP A 61 7.96 -6.21 -10.77
CA TRP A 61 9.03 -6.81 -9.98
C TRP A 61 8.52 -7.51 -8.71
N THR A 62 7.27 -7.31 -8.30
CA THR A 62 6.75 -7.80 -7.00
C THR A 62 6.88 -9.31 -6.84
N THR A 63 6.58 -10.09 -7.88
CA THR A 63 6.75 -11.56 -7.82
C THR A 63 8.21 -12.03 -7.82
N ARG A 64 9.16 -11.16 -8.16
CA ARG A 64 10.61 -11.45 -8.09
C ARG A 64 11.17 -11.08 -6.73
N GLU A 65 10.76 -9.94 -6.19
CA GLU A 65 11.32 -9.39 -4.95
C GLU A 65 10.64 -9.95 -3.69
N PHE A 66 9.41 -10.48 -3.80
CA PHE A 66 8.69 -11.08 -2.69
C PHE A 66 8.55 -12.60 -2.88
N GLU A 67 9.66 -13.32 -2.74
CA GLU A 67 9.62 -14.79 -2.66
C GLU A 67 8.77 -15.25 -1.46
N GLU A 68 8.64 -14.41 -0.43
CA GLU A 68 7.79 -14.61 0.74
C GLU A 68 6.32 -14.85 0.36
N LEU A 69 5.81 -14.24 -0.72
CA LEU A 69 4.45 -14.51 -1.22
C LEU A 69 4.26 -15.98 -1.59
N LYS A 70 5.31 -16.64 -2.09
CA LYS A 70 5.27 -18.09 -2.39
C LYS A 70 5.42 -18.91 -1.11
N ALA A 71 6.22 -18.43 -0.15
CA ALA A 71 6.44 -19.12 1.12
C ALA A 71 5.20 -19.15 2.02
N CYS A 72 4.22 -18.28 1.78
CA CYS A 72 2.91 -18.32 2.45
C CYS A 72 2.06 -19.53 2.06
N ARG A 73 2.40 -20.25 0.97
CA ARG A 73 1.66 -21.43 0.52
C ARG A 73 2.30 -22.70 1.07
N GLU A 74 1.49 -23.59 1.61
CA GLU A 74 1.89 -24.95 1.98
C GLU A 74 1.98 -25.86 0.73
N PHE A 75 1.16 -25.59 -0.30
CA PHE A 75 1.15 -26.31 -1.57
C PHE A 75 0.88 -25.38 -2.76
N ALA A 76 1.31 -25.79 -3.95
CA ALA A 76 1.37 -24.94 -5.16
C ALA A 76 0.03 -24.23 -5.49
N ASP A 77 -1.09 -24.95 -5.38
CA ASP A 77 -2.42 -24.46 -5.76
C ASP A 77 -3.23 -23.83 -4.62
N GLN A 78 -2.64 -23.66 -3.44
CA GLN A 78 -3.32 -23.02 -2.31
C GLN A 78 -3.77 -21.61 -2.69
N LYS A 79 -5.04 -21.29 -2.51
CA LYS A 79 -5.52 -19.93 -2.73
C LYS A 79 -4.88 -18.99 -1.70
N LEU A 80 -4.37 -17.85 -2.17
CA LEU A 80 -3.79 -16.81 -1.32
C LEU A 80 -4.72 -15.60 -1.29
N THR A 81 -5.07 -15.13 -0.10
CA THR A 81 -5.84 -13.92 0.12
C THR A 81 -4.92 -12.80 0.54
N ILE A 82 -4.92 -11.69 -0.20
CA ILE A 82 -4.03 -10.55 0.08
C ILE A 82 -4.82 -9.27 0.32
N LEU A 83 -4.24 -8.34 1.06
CA LEU A 83 -4.68 -6.95 1.14
C LEU A 83 -3.62 -6.01 0.53
N GLU A 84 -4.01 -5.27 -0.50
CA GLU A 84 -3.26 -4.09 -0.94
C GLU A 84 -3.89 -2.83 -0.35
N ALA A 85 -3.32 -2.37 0.76
CA ALA A 85 -3.68 -1.12 1.40
C ALA A 85 -3.02 0.04 0.65
N GLY A 86 -3.78 1.08 0.31
CA GLY A 86 -3.31 2.19 -0.53
C GLY A 86 -3.03 1.75 -1.98
N CYS A 87 -3.97 1.04 -2.60
CA CYS A 87 -3.77 0.40 -3.91
C CYS A 87 -3.63 1.39 -5.09
N GLY A 88 -3.95 2.66 -4.89
CA GLY A 88 -4.02 3.67 -5.93
C GLY A 88 -4.84 3.20 -7.13
N VAL A 89 -4.26 3.28 -8.33
CA VAL A 89 -4.92 2.85 -9.57
C VAL A 89 -4.61 1.38 -9.94
N GLY A 90 -4.00 0.61 -9.02
CA GLY A 90 -3.76 -0.81 -9.19
C GLY A 90 -2.44 -1.19 -9.87
N ASN A 91 -1.43 -0.29 -9.88
CA ASN A 91 -0.12 -0.57 -10.49
C ASN A 91 0.67 -1.70 -9.81
N CYS A 92 0.32 -2.09 -8.57
CA CYS A 92 0.85 -3.31 -7.94
C CYS A 92 -0.16 -4.46 -8.06
N LEU A 93 -1.43 -4.16 -7.80
CA LEU A 93 -2.57 -5.08 -7.86
C LEU A 93 -2.63 -5.91 -9.15
N PHE A 94 -2.76 -5.24 -10.30
CA PHE A 94 -3.06 -5.94 -11.55
C PHE A 94 -1.89 -6.81 -12.03
N PRO A 95 -0.62 -6.34 -12.04
CA PRO A 95 0.51 -7.20 -12.36
C PRO A 95 0.62 -8.45 -11.47
N LEU A 96 0.16 -8.37 -10.21
CA LEU A 96 0.15 -9.50 -9.29
C LEU A 96 -0.97 -10.49 -9.63
N LEU A 97 -2.19 -10.01 -9.87
CA LEU A 97 -3.34 -10.83 -10.24
C LEU A 97 -3.19 -11.53 -11.60
N GLU A 98 -2.52 -10.89 -12.56
CA GLU A 98 -2.21 -11.48 -13.88
C GLU A 98 -1.21 -12.64 -13.77
N LYS A 99 -0.25 -12.53 -12.86
CA LYS A 99 0.82 -13.52 -12.73
C LYS A 99 0.43 -14.77 -11.94
N ASP A 100 -0.47 -14.63 -10.99
CA ASP A 100 -0.88 -15.72 -10.12
C ASP A 100 -2.41 -15.82 -10.10
N LEU A 101 -2.93 -16.87 -10.73
CA LEU A 101 -4.37 -17.07 -10.85
C LEU A 101 -5.05 -17.54 -9.56
N ASN A 102 -4.26 -17.91 -8.55
CA ASN A 102 -4.74 -18.41 -7.27
C ASN A 102 -4.77 -17.31 -6.19
N ILE A 103 -4.61 -16.04 -6.55
CA ILE A 103 -4.74 -14.90 -5.64
C ILE A 103 -6.16 -14.33 -5.67
N PHE A 104 -6.73 -14.08 -4.50
CA PHE A 104 -7.82 -13.12 -4.31
C PHE A 104 -7.31 -11.90 -3.57
N ALA A 105 -7.61 -10.71 -4.07
CA ALA A 105 -7.16 -9.45 -3.47
C ALA A 105 -8.31 -8.64 -2.88
N TYR A 106 -8.19 -8.29 -1.62
CA TYR A 106 -8.81 -7.07 -1.10
C TYR A 106 -7.89 -5.90 -1.44
N ALA A 107 -8.47 -4.80 -1.89
CA ALA A 107 -7.73 -3.58 -2.20
C ALA A 107 -8.47 -2.38 -1.64
N CYS A 108 -7.76 -1.43 -1.05
CA CYS A 108 -8.39 -0.20 -0.60
C CYS A 108 -7.54 1.02 -0.83
N ASP A 109 -8.18 2.16 -1.04
CA ASP A 109 -7.51 3.45 -1.14
C ASP A 109 -8.33 4.53 -0.43
N PHE A 110 -7.64 5.55 0.06
CA PHE A 110 -8.24 6.70 0.73
C PHE A 110 -9.07 7.56 -0.23
N SER A 111 -8.66 7.58 -1.51
CA SER A 111 -9.29 8.33 -2.59
C SER A 111 -10.41 7.51 -3.26
N PRO A 112 -11.66 8.01 -3.27
CA PRO A 112 -12.75 7.33 -3.99
C PRO A 112 -12.47 7.25 -5.50
N ARG A 113 -11.78 8.25 -6.06
CA ARG A 113 -11.39 8.23 -7.48
C ARG A 113 -10.37 7.16 -7.81
N ALA A 114 -9.44 6.86 -6.91
CA ALA A 114 -8.49 5.76 -7.11
C ALA A 114 -9.23 4.42 -7.21
N VAL A 115 -10.16 4.19 -6.28
CA VAL A 115 -11.06 3.02 -6.28
C VAL A 115 -11.88 2.95 -7.58
N GLU A 116 -12.41 4.07 -8.08
CA GLU A 116 -13.10 4.11 -9.37
C GLU A 116 -12.20 3.71 -10.54
N TYR A 117 -10.94 4.17 -10.56
CA TYR A 117 -10.01 3.79 -11.61
C TYR A 117 -9.68 2.30 -11.60
N VAL A 118 -9.52 1.70 -10.41
CA VAL A 118 -9.36 0.24 -10.28
C VAL A 118 -10.60 -0.48 -10.83
N LYS A 119 -11.81 -0.05 -10.46
CA LYS A 119 -13.06 -0.66 -10.96
C LYS A 119 -13.26 -0.52 -12.47
N LYS A 120 -12.70 0.52 -13.10
CA LYS A 120 -12.76 0.78 -14.55
C LYS A 120 -11.67 0.04 -15.33
N ASN A 121 -10.69 -0.56 -14.68
CA ASN A 121 -9.64 -1.31 -15.34
C ASN A 121 -10.22 -2.59 -15.98
N ALA A 122 -9.81 -2.92 -17.20
CA ALA A 122 -10.28 -4.09 -17.94
C ALA A 122 -9.95 -5.43 -17.25
N LEU A 123 -8.93 -5.46 -16.39
CA LEU A 123 -8.52 -6.63 -15.62
C LEU A 123 -9.28 -6.77 -14.29
N TYR A 124 -10.13 -5.80 -13.93
CA TYR A 124 -10.91 -5.88 -12.70
C TYR A 124 -11.99 -6.96 -12.82
N SER A 125 -11.92 -7.95 -11.93
CA SER A 125 -12.93 -8.99 -11.78
C SER A 125 -13.30 -9.14 -10.31
N THR A 126 -14.60 -9.12 -10.01
CA THR A 126 -15.10 -9.32 -8.64
C THR A 126 -14.87 -10.74 -8.10
N GLU A 127 -14.53 -11.69 -8.97
CA GLU A 127 -14.14 -13.05 -8.57
C GLU A 127 -12.70 -13.10 -8.03
N ARG A 128 -11.88 -12.12 -8.41
CA ARG A 128 -10.44 -12.08 -8.12
C ARG A 128 -10.04 -10.89 -7.25
N CYS A 129 -10.88 -9.86 -7.17
CA CYS A 129 -10.59 -8.63 -6.46
C CYS A 129 -11.84 -7.96 -5.91
N LYS A 130 -11.78 -7.49 -4.66
CA LYS A 130 -12.75 -6.56 -4.07
C LYS A 130 -12.05 -5.27 -3.69
N VAL A 131 -12.33 -4.20 -4.43
CA VAL A 131 -11.81 -2.87 -4.13
C VAL A 131 -12.84 -1.96 -3.46
N PHE A 132 -12.42 -1.25 -2.41
CA PHE A 132 -13.28 -0.37 -1.62
C PHE A 132 -12.54 0.90 -1.15
N GLN A 133 -13.28 1.95 -0.81
CA GLN A 133 -12.70 3.16 -0.23
C GLN A 133 -12.46 2.93 1.26
N CYS A 134 -11.31 3.35 1.78
CA CYS A 134 -10.99 3.23 3.20
C CYS A 134 -9.99 4.30 3.66
N ASP A 135 -10.36 5.08 4.67
CA ASP A 135 -9.42 5.80 5.53
C ASP A 135 -8.90 4.82 6.59
N LEU A 136 -7.72 4.24 6.35
CA LEU A 136 -7.09 3.27 7.27
C LEU A 136 -6.88 3.80 8.70
N THR A 137 -6.96 5.12 8.90
CA THR A 137 -6.81 5.75 10.22
C THR A 137 -8.12 5.87 11.00
N LYS A 138 -9.27 5.61 10.37
CA LYS A 138 -10.60 5.82 10.96
C LYS A 138 -11.58 4.68 10.72
N ASP A 139 -11.64 4.17 9.49
CA ASP A 139 -12.61 3.17 9.07
C ASP A 139 -12.18 1.78 9.54
N ASP A 140 -13.13 0.89 9.82
CA ASP A 140 -12.80 -0.49 10.24
C ASP A 140 -12.70 -1.41 9.02
N LEU A 141 -11.54 -2.07 8.84
CA LEU A 141 -11.37 -3.01 7.72
C LEU A 141 -12.33 -4.20 7.80
N LEU A 142 -12.82 -4.53 9.00
CA LEU A 142 -13.79 -5.59 9.24
C LEU A 142 -15.15 -5.37 8.54
N GLU A 143 -15.46 -4.13 8.13
CA GLU A 143 -16.67 -3.84 7.33
C GLU A 143 -16.60 -4.43 5.91
N HIS A 144 -15.38 -4.74 5.44
CA HIS A 144 -15.14 -5.19 4.08
C HIS A 144 -14.43 -6.53 3.98
N ILE A 145 -13.65 -6.89 4.99
CA ILE A 145 -12.77 -8.05 5.04
C ILE A 145 -13.11 -8.87 6.29
N PRO A 146 -13.32 -10.19 6.19
CA PRO A 146 -13.49 -11.02 7.38
C PRO A 146 -12.26 -10.98 8.30
N ALA A 147 -12.47 -11.17 9.59
CA ALA A 147 -11.37 -11.28 10.55
C ALA A 147 -10.46 -12.48 10.23
N ASP A 148 -9.16 -12.33 10.48
CA ASP A 148 -8.16 -13.40 10.35
C ASP A 148 -8.21 -14.16 9.00
N SER A 149 -8.46 -13.44 7.90
CA SER A 149 -8.67 -14.01 6.56
C SER A 149 -7.63 -13.60 5.52
N VAL A 150 -6.76 -12.65 5.84
CA VAL A 150 -5.70 -12.15 4.95
C VAL A 150 -4.36 -12.80 5.28
N ASP A 151 -3.76 -13.46 4.28
CA ASP A 151 -2.46 -14.10 4.41
C ASP A 151 -1.31 -13.09 4.32
N VAL A 152 -1.44 -12.06 3.48
CA VAL A 152 -0.39 -11.07 3.22
C VAL A 152 -0.97 -9.67 3.03
N VAL A 153 -0.32 -8.69 3.65
CA VAL A 153 -0.66 -7.27 3.50
C VAL A 153 0.50 -6.50 2.89
N THR A 154 0.20 -5.66 1.89
CA THR A 154 1.18 -4.76 1.28
C THR A 154 0.82 -3.30 1.58
N LEU A 155 1.85 -2.50 1.94
CA LEU A 155 1.75 -1.10 2.36
C LEU A 155 2.76 -0.23 1.60
N ILE A 156 2.71 -0.27 0.26
CA ILE A 156 3.73 0.38 -0.58
C ILE A 156 3.52 1.91 -0.57
N PHE A 157 4.45 2.65 0.05
CA PHE A 157 4.39 4.11 0.25
C PHE A 157 3.18 4.62 1.05
N VAL A 158 2.51 3.75 1.81
CA VAL A 158 1.30 4.10 2.57
C VAL A 158 1.63 4.78 3.89
N LEU A 159 2.43 4.12 4.75
CA LEU A 159 2.73 4.65 6.08
C LEU A 159 3.45 6.00 6.00
N SER A 160 4.33 6.20 5.00
CA SER A 160 5.00 7.48 4.75
C SER A 160 4.06 8.64 4.39
N ALA A 161 2.83 8.34 3.98
CA ALA A 161 1.81 9.34 3.65
C ALA A 161 0.83 9.60 4.80
N ILE A 162 1.01 8.93 5.95
CA ILE A 162 0.15 9.02 7.13
C ILE A 162 0.92 9.69 8.25
N HIS A 163 0.26 10.55 9.03
CA HIS A 163 0.89 11.16 10.20
C HIS A 163 1.50 10.08 11.11
N PRO A 164 2.76 10.23 11.59
CA PRO A 164 3.43 9.22 12.41
C PRO A 164 2.58 8.74 13.60
N ASP A 165 1.93 9.67 14.30
CA ASP A 165 1.05 9.35 15.42
C ASP A 165 -0.16 8.49 15.06
N LYS A 166 -0.53 8.39 13.77
CA LYS A 166 -1.64 7.54 13.31
C LYS A 166 -1.18 6.21 12.73
N MET A 167 0.11 6.02 12.44
CA MET A 167 0.62 4.77 11.83
C MET A 167 0.30 3.53 12.68
N HIS A 168 0.38 3.66 14.01
CA HIS A 168 0.07 2.56 14.91
C HIS A 168 -1.43 2.16 14.87
N LEU A 169 -2.34 3.10 14.59
CA LEU A 169 -3.76 2.82 14.41
C LEU A 169 -4.00 2.01 13.14
N VAL A 170 -3.31 2.37 12.06
CA VAL A 170 -3.35 1.64 10.77
C VAL A 170 -2.91 0.20 10.97
N LEU A 171 -1.78 -0.03 11.65
CA LEU A 171 -1.28 -1.37 11.90
C LEU A 171 -2.23 -2.19 12.79
N LYS A 172 -2.83 -1.58 13.82
CA LYS A 172 -3.85 -2.25 14.65
C LYS A 172 -5.08 -2.63 13.85
N ASN A 173 -5.51 -1.79 12.92
CA ASN A 173 -6.66 -2.06 12.05
C ASN A 173 -6.36 -3.22 11.09
N ILE A 174 -5.18 -3.20 10.47
CA ILE A 174 -4.70 -4.26 9.57
C ILE A 174 -4.56 -5.59 10.30
N TYR A 175 -4.10 -5.59 11.54
CA TYR A 175 -3.92 -6.83 12.32
C TYR A 175 -5.24 -7.57 12.61
N LYS A 176 -6.40 -6.94 12.42
CA LYS A 176 -7.70 -7.59 12.65
C LYS A 176 -8.13 -8.52 11.53
N VAL A 177 -7.57 -8.37 10.32
CA VAL A 177 -8.09 -8.99 9.08
C VAL A 177 -7.14 -10.02 8.52
#